data_AF-A0A8A4TM55-F1
#
_entry.id   AF-A0A8A4TM55-F1
#
_cell.length_a   1.000
_cell.length_b   1.000
_cell.length_c   1.000
_cell.angle_alpha   90.00
_cell.angle_beta   90.00
_cell.angle_gamma   90.00
#
_symmetry.space_group_name_H-M   'P 1'
#
loop_
_entity.id
_entity.type
_entity.pdbx_description
1 polymer ?
#
loop_
_entity_poly.entity_id
_entity_poly.type
_entity_poly.pdbx_seq_one_letter_code
_entity_poly.pdbx_strand_id
1 'polypeptide(L)'
;MVERIFAEDEMELSEVDPQWDSDTLLNQRSIFYLKDVVGLLKLDPLKVKRRAGDLLKREENPWHVMGVRKMWTHWVVRMAVFAPYYRQHFKSKIVAVDPAWNGNLLLQQRGLFLLTAVCKLIPFSPHQLRYRAKKNPDAKTEYGIWKDPDLNAFVVDMEIFSGWVRTLWNGDFN
;
A
#
# COMPACT_ATOMS: atom_id res chain seq x y z
N MET A 1 -37.70 5.11 -2.97
CA MET A 1 -37.22 4.87 -4.34
C MET A 1 -35.70 4.65 -4.34
N VAL A 2 -35.21 3.73 -3.50
CA VAL A 2 -33.77 3.46 -3.26
C VAL A 2 -33.39 2.06 -3.75
N GLU A 3 -34.35 1.14 -3.83
CA GLU A 3 -34.14 -0.28 -4.13
C GLU A 3 -33.63 -0.55 -5.56
N ARG A 4 -34.00 0.27 -6.56
CA ARG A 4 -33.72 -0.06 -7.97
C ARG A 4 -32.25 0.06 -8.39
N ILE A 5 -31.45 0.91 -7.73
CA ILE A 5 -30.03 1.11 -8.11
C ILE A 5 -29.13 0.02 -7.53
N PHE A 6 -29.54 -0.59 -6.41
CA PHE A 6 -28.85 -1.73 -5.81
C PHE A 6 -29.24 -3.07 -6.41
N ALA A 7 -30.24 -3.13 -7.29
CA ALA A 7 -30.63 -4.38 -7.94
C ALA A 7 -29.68 -4.80 -9.09
N GLU A 8 -28.93 -3.85 -9.68
CA GLU A 8 -27.96 -4.15 -10.75
C GLU A 8 -26.59 -4.63 -10.22
N ASP A 9 -26.24 -4.30 -8.98
CA ASP A 9 -25.08 -4.86 -8.28
C ASP A 9 -25.63 -5.77 -7.19
N GLU A 10 -25.46 -7.09 -7.28
CA GLU A 10 -26.01 -8.11 -6.36
C GLU A 10 -25.62 -7.97 -4.85
N MET A 11 -25.13 -6.81 -4.39
CA MET A 11 -24.61 -6.53 -3.06
C MET A 11 -25.31 -5.35 -2.39
N GLU A 12 -25.62 -5.51 -1.10
CA GLU A 12 -26.29 -4.52 -0.26
C GLU A 12 -25.33 -3.42 0.22
N LEU A 13 -25.87 -2.21 0.43
CA LEU A 13 -25.17 -1.14 1.14
C LEU A 13 -25.19 -1.42 2.64
N SER A 14 -24.02 -1.60 3.23
CA SER A 14 -23.84 -1.87 4.66
C SER A 14 -23.14 -0.70 5.38
N GLU A 15 -23.35 -0.61 6.68
CA GLU A 15 -22.60 0.29 7.56
C GLU A 15 -21.31 -0.39 8.04
N VAL A 16 -20.26 0.40 8.23
CA VAL A 16 -19.01 -0.10 8.82
C VAL A 16 -19.18 -0.21 10.32
N ASP A 17 -18.98 -1.40 10.89
CA ASP A 17 -18.95 -1.59 12.33
C ASP A 17 -17.70 -0.90 12.92
N PRO A 18 -17.85 0.02 13.89
CA PRO A 18 -16.72 0.69 14.53
C PRO A 18 -15.73 -0.25 15.22
N GLN A 19 -16.13 -1.48 15.54
CA GLN A 19 -15.28 -2.49 16.19
C GLN A 19 -14.43 -3.28 15.18
N TRP A 20 -14.68 -3.16 13.87
CA TRP A 20 -13.89 -3.87 12.88
C TRP A 20 -12.46 -3.34 12.81
N ASP A 21 -11.52 -4.28 12.67
CA ASP A 21 -10.17 -3.96 12.23
C ASP A 21 -10.09 -3.92 10.69
N SER A 22 -8.93 -3.47 10.19
CA SER A 22 -8.71 -3.34 8.74
C SER A 22 -8.88 -4.67 8.00
N ASP A 23 -8.47 -5.79 8.60
CA ASP A 23 -8.51 -7.09 7.94
C ASP A 23 -9.94 -7.62 7.85
N THR A 24 -10.73 -7.43 8.90
CA THR A 24 -12.16 -7.75 8.94
C THR A 24 -12.92 -6.96 7.88
N LEU A 25 -12.68 -5.66 7.77
CA LEU A 25 -13.29 -4.82 6.74
C LEU A 25 -12.91 -5.27 5.33
N LEU A 26 -11.64 -5.58 5.09
CA LEU A 26 -11.15 -5.99 3.77
C LEU A 26 -11.67 -7.37 3.32
N ASN A 27 -12.23 -8.17 4.22
CA ASN A 27 -12.85 -9.46 3.90
C ASN A 27 -14.36 -9.38 3.67
N GLN A 28 -14.98 -8.21 3.87
CA GLN A 28 -16.40 -8.01 3.59
C GLN A 28 -16.70 -7.99 2.09
N ARG A 29 -17.90 -8.47 1.72
CA ARG A 29 -18.39 -8.51 0.33
C ARG A 29 -19.61 -7.61 0.10
N SER A 30 -19.68 -6.47 0.79
CA SER A 30 -20.78 -5.50 0.66
C SER A 30 -20.33 -4.20 0.00
N ILE A 31 -21.29 -3.31 -0.25
CA ILE A 31 -21.04 -1.92 -0.63
C ILE A 31 -21.00 -1.07 0.65
N PHE A 32 -20.06 -0.13 0.75
CA PHE A 32 -19.96 0.79 1.88
C PHE A 32 -19.78 2.23 1.40
N TYR A 33 -20.00 3.20 2.28
CA TYR A 33 -19.57 4.56 1.99
C TYR A 33 -18.05 4.69 2.01
N LEU A 34 -17.52 5.41 1.03
CA LEU A 34 -16.07 5.65 0.91
C LEU A 34 -15.50 6.30 2.17
N LYS A 35 -16.22 7.25 2.77
CA LYS A 35 -15.77 8.00 3.96
C LYS A 35 -15.47 7.09 5.17
N ASP A 36 -16.23 6.00 5.31
CA ASP A 36 -16.14 5.12 6.47
C ASP A 36 -15.02 4.09 6.24
N VAL A 37 -14.92 3.57 5.02
CA VAL A 37 -13.83 2.65 4.62
C VAL A 37 -12.46 3.33 4.65
N VAL A 38 -12.33 4.53 4.10
CA VAL A 38 -11.03 5.24 4.06
C VAL A 38 -10.59 5.67 5.46
N GLY A 39 -11.52 5.99 6.36
CA GLY A 39 -11.19 6.29 7.76
C GLY A 39 -10.55 5.10 8.47
N LEU A 40 -11.19 3.93 8.36
CA LEU A 40 -10.73 2.70 9.00
C LEU A 40 -9.41 2.19 8.39
N LEU A 41 -9.30 2.23 7.06
CA LEU A 41 -8.10 1.81 6.34
C LEU A 41 -6.97 2.87 6.32
N LYS A 42 -7.16 4.03 6.97
CA LYS A 42 -6.20 5.15 7.01
C LYS A 42 -5.78 5.63 5.62
N LEU A 43 -6.74 5.70 4.71
CA LEU A 43 -6.54 6.14 3.33
C LEU A 43 -6.92 7.61 3.16
N ASP A 44 -6.25 8.29 2.23
CA ASP A 44 -6.60 9.65 1.86
C ASP A 44 -7.82 9.65 0.90
N PRO A 45 -9.00 10.15 1.31
CA PRO A 45 -10.19 10.18 0.48
C PRO A 45 -10.02 11.01 -0.80
N LEU A 46 -9.18 12.06 -0.78
CA LEU A 46 -8.94 12.90 -1.95
C LEU A 46 -8.11 12.14 -3.00
N LYS A 47 -7.14 11.33 -2.57
CA LYS A 47 -6.36 10.48 -3.48
C LYS A 47 -7.25 9.45 -4.17
N VAL A 48 -8.15 8.80 -3.42
CA VAL A 48 -9.12 7.84 -3.98
C VAL A 48 -9.99 8.50 -5.05
N LYS A 49 -10.59 9.65 -4.72
CA LYS A 49 -11.44 10.40 -5.66
C LYS A 49 -10.69 10.88 -6.89
N ARG A 50 -9.44 11.34 -6.73
CA ARG A 50 -8.60 11.79 -7.84
C ARG A 50 -8.33 10.65 -8.83
N ARG A 51 -7.94 9.47 -8.32
CA ARG A 51 -7.73 8.28 -9.17
C ARG A 51 -8.99 7.88 -9.91
N ALA A 52 -10.15 7.89 -9.25
CA ALA A 52 -11.43 7.63 -9.92
C ALA A 52 -11.70 8.65 -11.04
N GLY A 53 -11.44 9.94 -10.81
CA GLY A 53 -11.55 10.98 -11.82
C GLY A 53 -10.58 10.80 -12.99
N ASP A 54 -9.35 10.36 -12.74
CA ASP A 54 -8.36 10.13 -13.78
C ASP A 54 -8.68 8.90 -14.65
N LEU A 55 -9.28 7.85 -14.06
CA LEU A 55 -9.81 6.71 -14.82
C LEU A 55 -10.95 7.15 -15.76
N LEU A 56 -11.88 7.97 -15.28
CA LEU A 56 -12.96 8.51 -16.13
C LEU A 56 -12.42 9.32 -17.31
N LYS A 57 -11.35 10.11 -17.12
CA LYS A 57 -10.69 10.85 -18.22
C LYS A 57 -10.05 9.92 -19.26
N ARG A 58 -9.72 8.68 -18.88
CA ARG A 58 -9.17 7.64 -19.76
C ARG A 58 -10.25 6.73 -20.33
N GLU A 59 -11.53 7.10 -20.18
CA GLU A 59 -12.68 6.29 -20.59
C GLU A 59 -12.77 4.93 -19.86
N GLU A 60 -12.06 4.77 -18.74
CA GLU A 60 -12.13 3.59 -17.88
C GLU A 60 -13.17 3.79 -16.78
N ASN A 61 -13.98 2.77 -16.51
CA ASN A 61 -15.01 2.83 -15.48
C ASN A 61 -14.42 2.53 -14.07
N PRO A 62 -14.39 3.52 -13.14
CA PRO A 62 -13.80 3.32 -11.80
C PRO A 62 -14.53 2.26 -10.96
N TRP A 63 -15.81 1.99 -11.24
CA TRP A 63 -16.56 0.94 -10.56
C TRP A 63 -16.00 -0.45 -10.86
N HIS A 64 -15.57 -0.66 -12.10
CA HIS A 64 -15.01 -1.93 -12.55
C HIS A 64 -13.55 -2.08 -12.16
N VAL A 65 -12.76 -1.00 -12.25
CA VAL A 65 -11.32 -1.03 -11.99
C VAL A 65 -11.00 -1.02 -10.50
N MET A 66 -11.57 -0.07 -9.75
CA MET A 66 -11.22 0.17 -8.35
C MET A 66 -12.38 -0.06 -7.38
N GLY A 67 -13.55 -0.44 -7.88
CA GLY A 67 -14.73 -0.64 -7.04
C GLY A 67 -15.28 0.65 -6.46
N VAL A 68 -15.04 1.81 -7.08
CA VAL A 68 -15.48 3.11 -6.54
C VAL A 68 -16.43 3.80 -7.50
N ARG A 69 -17.54 4.36 -7.00
CA ARG A 69 -18.44 5.19 -7.80
C ARG A 69 -19.03 6.33 -6.97
N LYS A 70 -19.43 7.39 -7.66
CA LYS A 70 -20.25 8.45 -7.07
C LYS A 70 -21.71 8.11 -7.30
N MET A 71 -22.49 8.04 -6.22
CA MET A 71 -23.95 7.94 -6.24
C MET A 71 -24.53 9.19 -5.61
N TRP A 72 -25.22 10.01 -6.40
CA TRP A 72 -25.79 11.29 -5.95
C TRP A 72 -24.71 12.19 -5.31
N THR A 73 -24.88 12.51 -4.02
CA THR A 73 -23.96 13.31 -3.22
C THR A 73 -22.87 12.49 -2.53
N HIS A 74 -22.93 11.16 -2.60
CA HIS A 74 -22.06 10.25 -1.86
C HIS A 74 -21.12 9.46 -2.77
N TRP A 75 -19.99 9.04 -2.21
CA TRP A 75 -19.09 8.09 -2.85
C TRP A 75 -19.22 6.75 -2.13
N VAL A 76 -19.33 5.68 -2.89
CA VAL A 76 -19.42 4.32 -2.36
C VAL A 76 -18.34 3.43 -2.94
N VAL A 77 -18.05 2.36 -2.20
CA VAL A 77 -17.04 1.36 -2.54
C VAL A 77 -17.64 -0.03 -2.51
N ARG A 78 -17.36 -0.83 -3.54
CA ARG A 78 -17.66 -2.26 -3.61
C ARG A 78 -16.45 -3.03 -3.11
N MET A 79 -16.53 -3.59 -1.90
CA MET A 79 -15.36 -4.17 -1.24
C MET A 79 -14.75 -5.33 -1.99
N ALA A 80 -15.57 -6.12 -2.71
CA ALA A 80 -15.10 -7.21 -3.56
C ALA A 80 -14.07 -6.78 -4.63
N VAL A 81 -14.10 -5.52 -5.08
CA VAL A 81 -13.14 -4.97 -6.05
C VAL A 81 -12.19 -3.97 -5.38
N PHE A 82 -12.71 -3.15 -4.47
CA PHE A 82 -11.95 -2.15 -3.76
C PHE A 82 -10.83 -2.78 -2.91
N ALA A 83 -11.12 -3.83 -2.14
CA ALA A 83 -10.14 -4.49 -1.28
C ALA A 83 -8.96 -5.08 -2.08
N PRO A 84 -9.15 -5.92 -3.12
CA PRO A 84 -8.02 -6.44 -3.89
C PRO A 84 -7.29 -5.34 -4.67
N TYR A 85 -8.00 -4.40 -5.30
CA TYR A 85 -7.38 -3.27 -5.99
C TYR A 85 -6.47 -2.50 -5.03
N TYR A 86 -6.99 -2.12 -3.86
CA TYR A 86 -6.20 -1.35 -2.92
C TYR A 86 -5.17 -2.17 -2.15
N ARG A 87 -5.34 -3.47 -1.94
CA ARG A 87 -4.26 -4.36 -1.44
C ARG A 87 -3.09 -4.43 -2.42
N GLN A 88 -3.36 -4.41 -3.74
CA GLN A 88 -2.33 -4.45 -4.77
C GLN A 88 -1.70 -3.06 -5.03
N HIS A 89 -2.49 -1.99 -4.91
CA HIS A 89 -2.09 -0.63 -5.23
C HIS A 89 -1.66 0.22 -4.02
N PHE A 90 -1.98 -0.18 -2.79
CA PHE A 90 -1.27 0.27 -1.60
C PHE A 90 -0.07 -0.64 -1.38
N LYS A 91 1.07 -0.15 -1.86
CA LYS A 91 2.37 -0.54 -1.33
C LYS A 91 2.30 -0.46 0.19
N SER A 92 2.73 -1.55 0.83
CA SER A 92 2.80 -1.80 2.26
C SER A 92 3.03 -0.52 3.05
N LYS A 93 2.15 -0.24 4.03
CA LYS A 93 2.35 0.84 5.00
C LYS A 93 3.82 0.88 5.42
N ILE A 94 4.47 2.04 5.31
CA ILE A 94 5.84 2.15 5.81
C ILE A 94 5.84 1.79 7.28
N VAL A 95 6.55 0.72 7.60
CA VAL A 95 6.78 0.24 8.94
C VAL A 95 7.86 1.11 9.56
N ALA A 96 7.62 1.56 10.80
CA ALA A 96 8.63 2.28 11.56
C ALA A 96 9.68 1.27 12.06
N VAL A 97 10.94 1.67 12.04
CA VAL A 97 11.99 0.90 12.71
C VAL A 97 11.86 1.13 14.21
N ASP A 98 11.72 0.04 14.97
CA ASP A 98 11.69 0.10 16.42
C ASP A 98 13.08 0.50 16.96
N PRO A 99 13.19 1.49 17.85
CA PRO A 99 14.46 1.88 18.48
C PRO A 99 15.19 0.75 19.23
N ALA A 100 14.46 -0.29 19.68
CA ALA A 100 15.04 -1.43 20.38
C ALA A 100 15.61 -2.51 19.42
N TRP A 101 15.36 -2.40 18.12
CA TRP A 101 15.87 -3.38 17.16
C TRP A 101 17.37 -3.20 16.89
N ASN A 102 18.03 -4.33 16.69
CA ASN A 102 19.37 -4.38 16.10
C ASN A 102 19.27 -4.84 14.62
N GLY A 103 20.41 -4.83 13.91
CA GLY A 103 20.44 -5.22 12.50
C GLY A 103 19.86 -6.60 12.21
N ASN A 104 20.12 -7.59 13.07
CA ASN A 104 19.60 -8.95 12.88
C ASN A 104 18.07 -9.02 13.04
N LEU A 105 17.53 -8.33 14.04
CA LEU A 105 16.08 -8.24 14.24
C LEU A 105 15.40 -7.52 13.07
N LEU A 106 16.01 -6.45 12.57
CA LEU A 106 15.52 -5.72 11.40
C LEU A 106 15.43 -6.62 10.16
N LEU A 107 16.44 -7.44 9.90
CA LEU A 107 16.47 -8.37 8.74
C LEU A 107 15.46 -9.53 8.84
N GLN A 108 14.79 -9.71 9.98
CA GLN A 108 13.69 -10.68 10.12
C GLN A 108 12.33 -10.06 9.82
N GLN A 109 12.25 -8.72 9.70
CA GLN A 109 11.01 -8.00 9.47
C GLN A 109 10.60 -8.05 8.00
N ARG A 110 9.31 -7.86 7.78
CA ARG A 110 8.69 -7.77 6.46
C ARG A 110 8.02 -6.41 6.27
N GLY A 111 7.88 -6.01 5.01
CA GLY A 111 7.23 -4.77 4.63
C GLY A 111 8.20 -3.68 4.19
N LEU A 112 7.64 -2.48 4.00
CA LEU A 112 8.35 -1.33 3.47
C LEU A 112 8.86 -0.45 4.59
N PHE A 113 10.10 0.00 4.51
CA PHE A 113 10.72 0.86 5.50
C PHE A 113 11.36 2.06 4.82
N LEU A 114 11.59 3.14 5.57
CA LEU A 114 12.44 4.22 5.08
C LEU A 114 13.89 3.75 5.03
N LEU A 115 14.54 3.93 3.87
CA LEU A 115 15.94 3.54 3.68
C LEU A 115 16.85 4.18 4.74
N THR A 116 16.60 5.44 5.08
CA THR A 116 17.38 6.16 6.10
C THR A 116 17.23 5.58 7.50
N ALA A 117 16.07 5.01 7.84
CA ALA A 117 15.85 4.37 9.12
C ALA A 117 16.56 3.02 9.20
N VAL A 118 16.46 2.22 8.12
CA VAL A 118 17.12 0.92 7.99
C VAL A 118 18.64 1.06 8.09
N CYS A 119 19.23 2.02 7.37
CA CYS A 119 20.67 2.30 7.38
C CYS A 119 21.25 2.71 8.74
N LYS A 120 20.43 3.01 9.76
CA LYS A 120 20.94 3.25 11.12
C LYS A 120 21.37 1.96 11.82
N LEU A 121 20.82 0.82 11.40
CA LEU A 121 21.00 -0.49 12.05
C LEU A 121 21.84 -1.47 11.24
N ILE A 122 22.27 -1.08 10.04
CA ILE A 122 23.09 -1.90 9.13
C ILE A 122 24.30 -1.09 8.64
N PRO A 123 25.43 -1.73 8.26
CA PRO A 123 26.67 -1.04 7.90
C PRO A 123 26.66 -0.49 6.46
N PHE A 124 25.57 0.17 6.06
CA PHE A 124 25.44 0.80 4.74
C PHE A 124 24.96 2.23 4.88
N SER A 125 25.57 3.14 4.13
CA SER A 125 25.05 4.52 4.06
C SER A 125 23.85 4.60 3.09
N PRO A 126 22.86 5.46 3.38
CA PRO A 126 21.77 5.73 2.43
C PRO A 126 22.28 6.26 1.09
N HIS A 127 23.40 6.97 1.08
CA HIS A 127 23.99 7.48 -0.16
C HIS A 127 24.49 6.35 -1.06
N GLN A 128 25.26 5.39 -0.52
CA GLN A 128 25.76 4.24 -1.28
C GLN A 128 24.61 3.43 -1.90
N LEU A 129 23.57 3.14 -1.12
CA LEU A 129 22.44 2.36 -1.59
C LEU A 129 21.60 3.11 -2.63
N ARG A 130 21.37 4.42 -2.46
CA ARG A 130 20.70 5.25 -3.47
C ARG A 130 21.48 5.32 -4.78
N TYR A 131 22.80 5.42 -4.70
CA TYR A 131 23.65 5.45 -5.89
C TYR A 131 23.57 4.12 -6.67
N ARG A 132 23.58 2.98 -5.96
CA ARG A 132 23.38 1.66 -6.57
C ARG A 132 22.00 1.54 -7.20
N ALA A 133 20.94 1.94 -6.49
CA ALA A 133 19.58 1.93 -7.01
C ALA A 133 19.41 2.84 -8.24
N LYS A 134 20.10 3.97 -8.30
CA LYS A 134 20.09 4.85 -9.47
C LYS A 134 20.78 4.22 -10.69
N LYS A 135 21.82 3.42 -10.48
CA LYS A 135 22.57 2.75 -11.56
C LYS A 135 21.88 1.49 -12.08
N ASN A 136 20.92 0.95 -11.35
CA ASN A 136 20.27 -0.31 -11.68
C ASN A 136 18.77 -0.08 -11.95
N PRO A 137 18.31 -0.19 -13.20
CA PRO A 137 16.89 -0.08 -13.56
C PRO A 137 15.99 -1.04 -12.78
N ASP A 138 16.53 -2.19 -12.39
CA ASP A 138 15.83 -3.29 -11.72
C ASP A 138 16.10 -3.31 -10.20
N ALA A 139 16.55 -2.20 -9.62
CA ALA A 139 16.88 -2.09 -8.20
C ALA A 139 15.74 -2.50 -7.25
N LYS A 140 14.49 -2.36 -7.67
CA LYS A 140 13.34 -2.82 -6.89
C LYS A 140 13.33 -4.35 -6.77
N THR A 141 13.60 -5.07 -7.84
CA THR A 141 13.61 -6.53 -7.86
C THR A 141 14.91 -7.12 -7.33
N GLU A 142 16.04 -6.43 -7.52
CA GLU A 142 17.35 -6.95 -7.10
C GLU A 142 17.70 -6.61 -5.65
N TYR A 143 17.42 -5.39 -5.20
CA TYR A 143 17.78 -4.91 -3.86
C TYR A 143 16.56 -4.49 -3.04
N GLY A 144 15.36 -4.42 -3.62
CA GLY A 144 14.19 -3.92 -2.91
C GLY A 144 14.20 -2.40 -2.68
N ILE A 145 15.03 -1.62 -3.38
CA ILE A 145 15.19 -0.17 -3.12
C ILE A 145 14.62 0.66 -4.28
N TRP A 146 13.77 1.64 -3.97
CA TRP A 146 13.30 2.63 -4.95
C TRP A 146 12.95 3.97 -4.30
N LYS A 147 12.85 5.02 -5.12
CA LYS A 147 12.28 6.30 -4.70
C LYS A 147 10.76 6.22 -4.80
N ASP A 148 10.08 6.33 -3.66
CA ASP A 148 8.63 6.40 -3.63
C ASP A 148 8.16 7.81 -4.04
N PRO A 149 7.32 7.94 -5.09
CA PRO A 149 6.91 9.23 -5.61
C PRO A 149 5.92 9.95 -4.70
N ASP A 150 5.09 9.20 -3.95
CA ASP A 150 4.08 9.77 -3.05
C ASP A 150 4.72 10.38 -1.79
N LEU A 151 5.79 9.75 -1.30
CA LEU A 151 6.50 10.17 -0.09
C LEU A 151 7.71 11.05 -0.38
N ASN A 152 8.10 11.17 -1.65
CA ASN A 152 9.35 11.80 -2.08
C ASN A 152 10.59 11.30 -1.30
N ALA A 153 10.57 10.03 -0.91
CA ALA A 153 11.59 9.40 -0.06
C ALA A 153 12.06 8.08 -0.66
N PHE A 154 13.27 7.64 -0.33
CA PHE A 154 13.72 6.31 -0.67
C PHE A 154 13.22 5.30 0.35
N VAL A 155 12.61 4.24 -0.15
CA VAL A 155 12.07 3.15 0.64
C VAL A 155 12.79 1.85 0.29
N VAL A 156 12.70 0.90 1.21
CA VAL A 156 13.26 -0.42 1.05
C VAL A 156 12.22 -1.48 1.42
N ASP A 157 12.09 -2.49 0.57
CA ASP A 157 11.31 -3.70 0.81
C ASP A 157 12.17 -4.74 1.49
N MET A 158 11.88 -5.00 2.76
CA MET A 158 12.68 -5.92 3.57
C MET A 158 12.52 -7.37 3.14
N GLU A 159 11.49 -7.74 2.37
CA GLU A 159 11.37 -9.11 1.84
C GLU A 159 12.44 -9.40 0.78
N ILE A 160 12.77 -8.40 -0.05
CA ILE A 160 13.80 -8.51 -1.08
C ILE A 160 15.17 -8.15 -0.49
N PHE A 161 15.22 -7.01 0.21
CA PHE A 161 16.47 -6.44 0.72
C PHE A 161 17.13 -7.36 1.74
N SER A 162 16.40 -7.98 2.67
CA SER A 162 17.02 -8.85 3.68
C SER A 162 17.76 -10.03 3.07
N GLY A 163 17.23 -10.61 2.00
CA GLY A 163 17.90 -11.67 1.25
C GLY A 163 19.23 -11.19 0.69
N TRP A 164 19.23 -10.04 0.02
CA TRP A 164 20.42 -9.41 -0.55
C TRP A 164 21.46 -9.01 0.51
N VAL A 165 21.07 -8.46 1.66
CA VAL A 165 22.06 -8.12 2.69
C VAL A 165 22.65 -9.38 3.32
N ARG A 166 21.86 -10.45 3.49
CA ARG A 166 22.37 -11.74 4.01
C ARG A 166 23.35 -12.40 3.05
N THR A 167 23.18 -12.29 1.74
CA THR A 167 24.18 -12.81 0.79
C THR A 167 25.51 -12.07 0.90
N LEU A 168 25.49 -10.77 1.19
CA LEU A 168 26.70 -9.99 1.49
C LEU A 168 27.32 -10.32 2.85
N TRP A 169 26.51 -10.66 3.86
CA TRP A 169 27.02 -11.02 5.19
C TRP A 169 27.58 -12.45 5.26
N ASN A 170 26.97 -13.40 4.56
CA ASN A 170 27.46 -14.77 4.47
C ASN A 170 28.60 -14.93 3.45
N GLY A 171 28.77 -13.95 2.56
CA GLY A 171 29.95 -13.82 1.71
C GLY A 171 30.92 -12.84 2.33
N ASP A 172 31.64 -13.29 3.37
CA ASP A 172 32.87 -12.71 3.93
C ASP A 172 33.11 -11.21 3.66
N PHE A 173 32.88 -10.37 4.69
CA PHE A 173 33.74 -9.21 4.91
C PHE A 173 35.11 -9.70 5.43
N ASN A 174 35.86 -10.41 4.58
CA ASN A 174 37.28 -10.69 4.78
C ASN A 174 38.11 -9.63 4.04
#